data_AF-A0A150QJH9-F1
#
_entry.id   AF-A0A150QJH9-F1
#
_cell.length_a   1.000
_cell.length_b   1.000
_cell.length_c   1.000
_cell.angle_alpha   90.00
_cell.angle_beta   90.00
_cell.angle_gamma   90.00
#
_symmetry.space_group_name_H-M   'P 1'
#
loop_
_entity.id
_entity.type
_entity.pdbx_description
1 polymer ?
#
loop_
_entity_poly.entity_id
_entity_poly.type
_entity_poly.pdbx_seq_one_letter_code
_entity_poly.pdbx_strand_id
1 'polypeptide(L)'
;MARAWFLDQVVAAAARGVQPIVLWRATPPELREAVAFQAQDAGHVLPWLITSLRDALERREPDAWDRFFRYLDMPGSLTPFKGFWSYRDAPAQSGPKVEEFDLLDPTRKAVSLLLSAPLPENVDECFEERLLSYRELMTESSYCGPMTSVALFHRIASFPMTTARANRLLRWALQQRDVFATSDELIRISIAADPLPESELPSVDQIVANAADVEGVALYTRIAGPLAEERLRAWLRAPWDRRGEDLDHAFPEWQPFDQVLARARLLPGLVEPDVRQWLTAEARKLPTRRMVGLLRPANMSWLLDEATVAASALARAHSEQEPWVACWDTPAELPDTLLPAVRERVRSPAVGDDELVELLRWLETHNEPMSSLVSAMLDHLRDHKPGRAALRWLASTLRTRTRWAYHGRDVLLALLDAESWEELLKLARDVVPSPEATADPEGRERQRMVVALHDAFARALVKVAERALERNATSEVLGALHGLAALHPLTSVRKLLHHLRQKPGVTEPIAEMIALNEELLRRDTTHEGREHDLAVALSLLLEKRASSAPAVVRVTEARS
;
A
#
# COMPACT_ATOMS: atom_id res chain seq x y z
N MET A 1 -0.29 -31.47 43.82
CA MET A 1 -1.58 -31.85 43.19
C MET A 1 -1.35 -32.45 41.80
N ALA A 2 -0.32 -32.00 41.09
CA ALA A 2 0.05 -32.47 39.75
C ALA A 2 0.19 -34.00 39.59
N ARG A 3 0.88 -34.69 40.51
CA ARG A 3 0.98 -36.17 40.46
C ARG A 3 -0.39 -36.84 40.44
N ALA A 4 -1.28 -36.50 41.38
CA ALA A 4 -2.60 -37.11 41.47
C ALA A 4 -3.42 -36.89 40.18
N TRP A 5 -3.44 -35.66 39.66
CA TRP A 5 -4.07 -35.35 38.37
C TRP A 5 -3.46 -36.18 37.23
N PHE A 6 -2.13 -36.30 37.16
CA PHE A 6 -1.46 -37.05 36.10
C PHE A 6 -1.84 -38.53 36.15
N LEU A 7 -1.84 -39.13 37.35
CA LEU A 7 -2.27 -40.51 37.54
C LEU A 7 -3.73 -40.69 37.09
N ASP A 8 -4.64 -39.78 37.49
CA ASP A 8 -6.05 -39.80 37.06
C ASP A 8 -6.20 -39.75 35.54
N GLN A 9 -5.38 -38.95 34.85
CA GLN A 9 -5.42 -38.88 33.38
C GLN A 9 -4.94 -40.15 32.72
N VAL A 10 -3.88 -40.78 33.24
CA VAL A 10 -3.39 -42.06 32.72
C VAL A 10 -4.42 -43.16 32.93
N VAL A 11 -5.10 -43.20 34.09
CA VAL A 11 -6.22 -44.13 34.35
C VAL A 11 -7.40 -43.85 33.42
N ALA A 12 -7.81 -42.58 33.26
CA ALA A 12 -8.90 -42.21 32.37
C ALA A 12 -8.59 -42.50 30.88
N ALA A 13 -7.32 -42.45 30.48
CA ALA A 13 -6.86 -42.85 29.16
C ALA A 13 -6.92 -44.38 29.00
N ALA A 14 -6.53 -45.13 30.02
CA ALA A 14 -6.71 -46.59 30.05
C ALA A 14 -8.18 -46.99 29.91
N ALA A 15 -9.09 -46.30 30.61
CA ALA A 15 -10.53 -46.51 30.53
C ALA A 15 -11.10 -46.26 29.12
N ARG A 16 -10.50 -45.32 28.37
CA ARG A 16 -10.84 -45.00 26.97
C ARG A 16 -10.24 -45.98 25.95
N GLY A 17 -9.56 -47.04 26.38
CA GLY A 17 -9.02 -48.08 25.51
C GLY A 17 -7.69 -47.71 24.84
N VAL A 18 -6.93 -46.76 25.41
CA VAL A 18 -5.60 -46.41 24.89
C VAL A 18 -4.65 -47.60 25.02
N GLN A 19 -3.87 -47.85 23.97
CA GLN A 19 -2.99 -49.02 23.92
C GLN A 19 -1.99 -49.04 25.09
N PRO A 20 -1.78 -50.17 25.76
CA PRO A 20 -0.95 -50.17 26.96
C PRO A 20 0.52 -49.75 26.79
N ILE A 21 1.12 -50.03 25.64
CA ILE A 21 2.49 -49.59 25.34
C ILE A 21 2.61 -48.06 25.27
N VAL A 22 1.53 -47.39 24.87
CA VAL A 22 1.41 -45.93 24.80
C VAL A 22 1.40 -45.36 26.23
N LEU A 23 0.56 -45.92 27.10
CA LEU A 23 0.47 -45.52 28.51
C LEU A 23 1.77 -45.77 29.29
N TRP A 24 2.45 -46.90 29.03
CA TRP A 24 3.74 -47.24 29.66
C TRP A 24 4.84 -46.24 29.30
N ARG A 25 4.91 -45.80 28.03
CA ARG A 25 5.90 -44.82 27.56
C ARG A 25 5.61 -43.42 28.08
N ALA A 26 4.35 -43.02 28.18
CA ALA A 26 3.98 -41.72 28.76
C ALA A 26 4.15 -41.64 30.27
N THR A 27 4.17 -42.77 30.99
CA THR A 27 4.26 -42.78 32.45
C THR A 27 5.73 -42.77 32.90
N PRO A 28 6.18 -41.75 33.66
CA PRO A 28 7.53 -41.72 34.24
C PRO A 28 7.80 -43.01 35.03
N PRO A 29 9.03 -43.59 34.97
CA PRO A 29 9.35 -44.86 35.63
C PRO A 29 8.93 -44.90 37.10
N GLU A 30 9.26 -43.86 37.86
CA GLU A 30 8.90 -43.65 39.26
C GLU A 30 7.39 -43.63 39.57
N LEU A 31 6.52 -43.42 38.57
CA LEU A 31 5.06 -43.38 38.76
C LEU A 31 4.32 -44.61 38.25
N ARG A 32 5.00 -45.54 37.57
CA ARG A 32 4.36 -46.70 36.92
C ARG A 32 3.63 -47.60 37.89
N GLU A 33 4.20 -47.81 39.07
CA GLU A 33 3.58 -48.58 40.13
C GLU A 33 2.32 -47.91 40.69
N ALA A 34 2.42 -46.61 41.00
CA ALA A 34 1.27 -45.84 41.48
C ALA A 34 0.12 -45.84 40.46
N VAL A 35 0.42 -45.65 39.17
CA VAL A 35 -0.57 -45.75 38.09
C VAL A 35 -1.17 -47.15 38.02
N ALA A 36 -0.36 -48.20 38.12
CA ALA A 36 -0.85 -49.58 38.03
C ALA A 36 -1.85 -49.89 39.13
N PHE A 37 -1.51 -49.52 40.37
CA PHE A 37 -2.36 -49.72 41.53
C PHE A 37 -3.63 -48.86 41.47
N GLN A 38 -3.52 -47.61 41.02
CA GLN A 38 -4.69 -46.76 40.87
C GLN A 38 -5.62 -47.21 39.73
N ALA A 39 -5.06 -47.70 38.62
CA ALA A 39 -5.84 -48.30 37.54
C ALA A 39 -6.55 -49.58 38.03
N GLN A 40 -5.87 -50.40 38.82
CA GLN A 40 -6.46 -51.58 39.45
C GLN A 40 -7.63 -51.20 40.37
N ASP A 41 -7.44 -50.18 41.21
CA ASP A 41 -8.49 -49.66 42.10
C ASP A 41 -9.69 -49.11 41.30
N ALA A 42 -9.46 -48.61 40.08
CA ALA A 42 -10.50 -48.17 39.14
C ALA A 42 -11.09 -49.29 38.26
N GLY A 43 -10.70 -50.56 38.45
CA GLY A 43 -11.24 -51.69 37.69
C GLY A 43 -10.54 -51.97 36.35
N HIS A 44 -9.37 -51.40 36.11
CA HIS A 44 -8.59 -51.57 34.89
C HIS A 44 -7.29 -52.33 35.14
N VAL A 45 -6.92 -53.25 34.23
CA VAL A 45 -5.67 -53.99 34.30
C VAL A 45 -4.66 -53.41 33.33
N LEU A 46 -3.57 -52.84 33.85
CA LEU A 46 -2.42 -52.43 33.05
C LEU A 46 -1.41 -53.57 32.93
N PRO A 47 -0.72 -53.76 31.79
CA PRO A 47 0.17 -54.92 31.59
C PRO A 47 1.35 -55.02 32.55
N TRP A 48 1.77 -53.91 33.13
CA TRP A 48 2.86 -53.88 34.08
C TRP A 48 2.41 -54.01 35.54
N LEU A 49 1.10 -54.12 35.80
CA LEU A 49 0.56 -54.32 37.15
C LEU A 49 1.16 -55.56 37.81
N ILE A 50 1.39 -56.63 37.06
CA ILE A 50 2.00 -57.85 37.60
C ILE A 50 3.45 -57.63 38.07
N THR A 51 4.20 -56.79 37.37
CA THR A 51 5.57 -56.39 37.74
C THR A 51 5.53 -55.53 38.99
N SER A 52 4.63 -54.54 39.04
CA SER A 52 4.41 -53.70 40.22
C SER A 52 3.97 -54.49 41.45
N LEU A 53 3.07 -55.47 41.29
CA LEU A 53 2.64 -56.37 42.36
C LEU A 53 3.80 -57.24 42.86
N ARG A 54 4.60 -57.80 41.95
CA ARG A 54 5.79 -58.58 42.32
C ARG A 54 6.78 -57.73 43.12
N ASP A 55 7.10 -56.54 42.62
CA ASP A 55 8.07 -55.66 43.24
C ASP A 55 7.57 -55.16 44.63
N ALA A 56 6.26 -54.93 44.80
CA ALA A 56 5.64 -54.62 46.09
C ALA A 56 5.62 -55.80 47.07
N LEU A 57 5.36 -57.02 46.57
CA LEU A 57 5.43 -58.26 47.36
C LEU A 57 6.87 -58.55 47.83
N GLU A 58 7.86 -58.35 46.96
CA GLU A 58 9.29 -58.48 47.28
C GLU A 58 9.72 -57.46 48.35
N ARG A 59 9.18 -56.24 48.29
CA ARG A 59 9.39 -55.19 49.30
C ARG A 59 8.56 -55.38 50.58
N ARG A 60 7.67 -56.38 50.62
CA ARG A 60 6.78 -56.70 51.75
C ARG A 60 5.88 -55.53 52.17
N GLU A 61 5.32 -54.82 51.19
CA GLU A 61 4.38 -53.75 51.49
C GLU A 61 3.09 -54.31 52.15
N PRO A 62 2.51 -53.61 53.14
CA PRO A 62 1.38 -54.12 53.93
C PRO A 62 0.17 -54.57 53.09
N ASP A 63 -0.12 -53.86 52.00
CA ASP A 63 -1.31 -54.07 51.17
C ASP A 63 -1.02 -54.90 49.90
N ALA A 64 0.21 -55.37 49.70
CA ALA A 64 0.63 -56.04 48.47
C ALA A 64 -0.13 -57.35 48.22
N TRP A 65 -0.40 -58.12 49.30
CA TRP A 65 -1.18 -59.35 49.22
C TRP A 65 -2.64 -59.08 48.87
N ASP A 66 -3.26 -58.08 49.50
CA ASP A 66 -4.65 -57.71 49.20
C ASP A 66 -4.80 -57.20 47.77
N ARG A 67 -3.81 -56.44 47.26
CA ARG A 67 -3.77 -56.03 45.85
C ARG A 67 -3.55 -57.23 44.91
N PHE A 68 -2.73 -58.20 45.28
CA PHE A 68 -2.53 -59.40 44.48
C PHE A 68 -3.82 -60.24 44.38
N PHE A 69 -4.54 -60.44 45.49
CA PHE A 69 -5.81 -61.16 45.46
C PHE A 69 -6.87 -60.42 44.64
N ARG A 70 -6.98 -59.10 44.79
CA ARG A 70 -7.86 -58.29 43.94
C ARG A 70 -7.50 -58.41 42.46
N TYR A 71 -6.23 -58.51 42.11
CA TYR A 71 -5.81 -58.76 40.72
C TYR A 71 -6.33 -60.10 40.22
N LEU A 72 -6.20 -61.18 41.00
CA LEU A 72 -6.70 -62.50 40.63
C LEU A 72 -8.21 -62.51 40.40
N ASP A 73 -8.96 -61.69 41.15
CA ASP A 73 -10.41 -61.56 41.02
C ASP A 73 -10.87 -60.73 39.79
N MET A 74 -9.95 -60.04 39.09
CA MET A 74 -10.30 -59.24 37.92
C MET A 74 -10.53 -60.10 36.67
N PRO A 75 -11.56 -59.83 35.85
CA PRO A 75 -11.79 -60.52 34.59
C PRO A 75 -10.57 -60.44 33.66
N GLY A 76 -10.00 -61.59 33.30
CA GLY A 76 -8.86 -61.69 32.39
C GLY A 76 -7.46 -61.63 33.05
N SER A 77 -7.38 -61.60 34.38
CA SER A 77 -6.11 -61.60 35.15
C SER A 77 -5.27 -62.89 34.99
N LEU A 78 -5.94 -64.00 34.69
CA LEU A 78 -5.34 -65.33 34.49
C LEU A 78 -5.25 -65.73 33.01
N THR A 79 -5.67 -64.85 32.10
CA THR A 79 -5.43 -65.09 30.67
C THR A 79 -3.92 -65.04 30.45
N PRO A 80 -3.28 -66.07 29.87
CA PRO A 80 -1.85 -66.09 29.69
C PRO A 80 -1.45 -64.91 28.81
N PHE A 81 -0.83 -63.91 29.42
CA PHE A 81 -0.20 -62.81 28.71
C PHE A 81 0.97 -63.43 27.94
N LYS A 82 0.85 -63.57 26.61
CA LYS A 82 1.88 -64.15 25.74
C LYS A 82 3.16 -63.30 25.62
N GLY A 83 3.36 -62.34 26.52
CA GLY A 83 4.59 -61.57 26.64
C GLY A 83 5.09 -61.65 28.07
N PHE A 84 6.03 -62.55 28.35
CA PHE A 84 7.03 -62.26 29.37
C PHE A 84 7.86 -61.11 28.81
N TRP A 85 7.74 -59.93 29.41
CA TRP A 85 8.49 -58.76 28.98
C TRP A 85 9.96 -58.95 29.41
N SER A 86 10.83 -59.31 28.45
CA SER A 86 12.25 -59.03 28.57
C SER A 86 12.41 -57.50 28.57
N TYR A 87 13.01 -56.93 29.62
CA TYR A 87 13.20 -55.49 29.79
C TYR A 87 14.01 -54.81 28.65
N ARG A 88 14.53 -55.57 27.67
CA ARG A 88 15.33 -55.04 26.57
C ARG A 88 14.62 -54.89 25.22
N ASP A 89 13.50 -55.59 24.98
CA ASP A 89 12.89 -55.61 23.65
C ASP A 89 11.36 -55.65 23.74
N ALA A 90 10.71 -54.48 23.73
CA ALA A 90 9.28 -54.42 23.43
C ALA A 90 9.10 -54.38 21.91
N PRO A 91 8.51 -55.41 21.26
CA PRO A 91 7.39 -55.09 20.36
C PRO A 91 6.37 -56.21 20.02
N ALA A 92 5.29 -55.74 19.40
CA ALA A 92 4.41 -56.35 18.40
C ALA A 92 3.30 -57.34 18.83
N GLN A 93 2.07 -56.80 18.75
CA GLN A 93 0.87 -57.44 18.20
C GLN A 93 0.42 -58.76 18.83
N SER A 94 -0.44 -58.68 19.85
CA SER A 94 -1.54 -59.64 20.01
C SER A 94 -2.58 -59.13 21.03
N GLY A 95 -3.40 -58.20 20.57
CA GLY A 95 -4.72 -57.89 21.12
C GLY A 95 -5.74 -57.85 19.97
N PRO A 96 -7.05 -57.92 20.23
CA PRO A 96 -8.08 -58.01 19.20
C PRO A 96 -7.89 -56.90 18.16
N LYS A 97 -7.98 -57.26 16.88
CA LYS A 97 -7.79 -56.36 15.74
C LYS A 97 -8.73 -55.16 15.87
N VAL A 98 -8.19 -54.02 16.29
CA VAL A 98 -8.73 -52.71 15.98
C VAL A 98 -8.21 -52.35 14.58
N GLU A 99 -9.11 -51.85 13.74
CA GLU A 99 -8.88 -51.46 12.35
C GLU A 99 -7.53 -50.74 12.16
N GLU A 100 -6.90 -50.99 11.00
CA GLU A 100 -5.65 -50.40 10.55
C GLU A 100 -5.75 -48.86 10.51
N PHE A 101 -5.57 -48.22 11.67
CA PHE A 101 -5.19 -46.83 11.78
C PHE A 101 -3.67 -46.78 11.96
N ASP A 102 -3.01 -46.49 10.84
CA ASP A 102 -1.58 -46.24 10.61
C ASP A 102 -0.60 -46.35 11.80
N LEU A 103 0.50 -47.05 11.51
CA LEU A 103 1.71 -47.26 12.30
C LEU A 103 2.45 -45.95 12.64
N LEU A 104 1.81 -45.05 13.39
CA LEU A 104 2.46 -43.93 14.05
C LEU A 104 3.04 -44.41 15.40
N ASP A 105 4.28 -43.98 15.68
CA ASP A 105 5.04 -44.28 16.90
C ASP A 105 4.15 -44.18 18.16
N PRO A 106 4.04 -45.25 18.98
CA PRO A 106 3.21 -45.27 20.19
C PRO A 106 3.46 -44.12 21.16
N THR A 107 4.66 -43.55 21.15
CA THR A 107 5.04 -42.38 21.96
C THR A 107 4.24 -41.13 21.57
N ARG A 108 3.93 -40.97 20.27
CA ARG A 108 3.18 -39.84 19.69
C ARG A 108 1.72 -39.78 20.14
N LYS A 109 1.06 -40.95 20.28
CA LYS A 109 -0.33 -41.03 20.73
C LYS A 109 -0.47 -40.69 22.21
N ALA A 110 0.55 -40.98 23.03
CA ALA A 110 0.48 -40.86 24.48
C ALA A 110 0.45 -39.41 24.95
N VAL A 111 1.34 -38.59 24.39
CA VAL A 111 1.43 -37.16 24.67
C VAL A 111 0.19 -36.44 24.14
N SER A 112 -0.24 -36.73 22.90
CA SER A 112 -1.45 -36.13 22.30
C SER A 112 -2.75 -36.43 23.09
N LEU A 113 -2.88 -37.63 23.66
CA LEU A 113 -4.04 -38.02 24.48
C LEU A 113 -4.06 -37.34 25.86
N LEU A 114 -2.91 -37.21 26.52
CA LEU A 114 -2.78 -36.46 27.78
C LEU A 114 -3.01 -34.95 27.57
N LEU A 115 -2.66 -34.44 26.39
CA LEU A 115 -2.91 -33.05 25.97
C LEU A 115 -4.37 -32.76 25.58
N SER A 116 -5.17 -33.79 25.28
CA SER A 116 -6.60 -33.65 24.98
C SER A 116 -7.47 -33.55 26.24
N ALA A 117 -6.92 -33.92 27.40
CA ALA A 117 -7.60 -33.80 28.69
C ALA A 117 -7.65 -32.35 29.19
N PRO A 118 -8.60 -31.97 30.07
CA PRO A 118 -8.53 -30.71 30.81
C PRO A 118 -7.21 -30.63 31.60
N LEU A 119 -6.37 -29.65 31.26
CA LEU A 119 -5.15 -29.34 32.00
C LEU A 119 -5.52 -28.80 33.39
N PRO A 120 -4.72 -29.10 34.44
CA PRO A 120 -5.02 -28.63 35.78
C PRO A 120 -4.71 -27.14 35.90
N GLU A 121 -5.38 -26.44 36.82
CA GLU A 121 -5.13 -25.01 37.08
C GLU A 121 -3.66 -24.73 37.45
N ASN A 122 -2.99 -25.67 38.13
CA ASN A 122 -1.56 -25.64 38.46
C ASN A 122 -0.70 -26.44 37.45
N VAL A 123 -0.87 -26.19 36.16
CA VAL A 123 -0.09 -26.86 35.11
C VAL A 123 1.43 -26.71 35.31
N ASP A 124 1.88 -25.65 35.98
CA ASP A 124 3.29 -25.40 36.28
C ASP A 124 3.91 -26.47 37.20
N GLU A 125 3.16 -26.96 38.19
CA GLU A 125 3.60 -28.07 39.07
C GLU A 125 3.89 -29.33 38.23
N CYS A 126 3.10 -29.61 37.18
CA CYS A 126 3.32 -30.76 36.31
C CYS A 126 4.65 -30.66 35.57
N PHE A 127 5.07 -29.46 35.16
CA PHE A 127 6.37 -29.25 34.52
C PHE A 127 7.53 -29.28 35.51
N GLU A 128 7.36 -28.73 36.72
CA GLU A 128 8.37 -28.76 37.78
C GLU A 128 8.66 -30.19 38.25
N GLU A 129 7.63 -31.01 38.38
CA GLU A 129 7.72 -32.42 38.72
C GLU A 129 8.16 -33.30 37.53
N ARG A 130 8.49 -32.71 36.38
CA ARG A 130 8.87 -33.40 35.13
C ARG A 130 7.82 -34.40 34.63
N LEU A 131 6.56 -34.19 34.99
CA LEU A 131 5.42 -34.95 34.47
C LEU A 131 5.04 -34.50 33.05
N LEU A 132 5.32 -33.23 32.76
CA LEU A 132 5.25 -32.63 31.43
C LEU A 132 6.60 -31.99 31.10
N SER A 133 6.98 -31.99 29.82
CA SER A 133 8.22 -31.36 29.34
C SER A 133 7.94 -30.53 28.10
N TYR A 134 8.23 -29.22 28.14
CA TYR A 134 8.07 -28.34 26.98
C TYR A 134 8.82 -28.86 25.74
N ARG A 135 10.01 -29.43 25.93
CA ARG A 135 10.81 -30.02 24.84
C ARG A 135 10.12 -31.24 24.23
N GLU A 136 9.55 -32.11 25.04
CA GLU A 136 8.83 -33.31 24.57
C GLU A 136 7.49 -32.90 23.92
N LEU A 137 6.77 -31.95 24.52
CA LEU A 137 5.56 -31.35 23.93
C LEU A 137 5.86 -30.73 22.56
N MET A 138 6.97 -30.00 22.41
CA MET A 138 7.41 -29.43 21.13
C MET A 138 7.78 -30.51 20.12
N THR A 139 8.61 -31.47 20.52
CA THR A 139 9.09 -32.54 19.63
C THR A 139 7.92 -33.37 19.12
N GLU A 140 6.97 -33.73 19.99
CA GLU A 140 5.80 -34.54 19.63
C GLU A 140 4.75 -33.73 18.86
N SER A 141 4.56 -32.44 19.16
CA SER A 141 3.61 -31.57 18.43
C SER A 141 4.05 -31.26 16.99
N SER A 142 5.36 -31.18 16.70
CA SER A 142 5.88 -31.04 15.33
C SER A 142 5.51 -32.22 14.41
N TYR A 143 5.20 -33.39 14.97
CA TYR A 143 4.72 -34.56 14.21
C TYR A 143 3.19 -34.60 14.04
N CYS A 144 2.43 -33.83 14.82
CA CYS A 144 0.97 -33.70 14.74
C CYS A 144 0.51 -32.53 13.83
N GLY A 145 1.46 -31.88 13.14
CA GLY A 145 1.23 -30.73 12.29
C GLY A 145 1.26 -29.39 13.05
N PRO A 146 1.62 -28.28 12.37
CA PRO A 146 1.86 -26.97 12.99
C PRO A 146 0.65 -26.41 13.74
N MET A 147 -0.58 -26.69 13.27
CA MET A 147 -1.83 -26.22 13.91
C MET A 147 -2.04 -26.79 15.32
N THR A 148 -1.55 -28.01 15.59
CA THR A 148 -1.71 -28.67 16.90
C THR A 148 -0.78 -28.07 17.95
N SER A 149 0.45 -27.70 17.55
CA SER A 149 1.42 -27.01 18.42
C SER A 149 0.92 -25.61 18.82
N VAL A 150 0.37 -24.87 17.86
CA VAL A 150 -0.23 -23.54 18.08
C VAL A 150 -1.43 -23.62 19.04
N ALA A 151 -2.35 -24.57 18.83
CA ALA A 151 -3.51 -24.76 19.71
C ALA A 151 -3.10 -25.09 21.16
N LEU A 152 -2.05 -25.89 21.34
CA LEU A 152 -1.51 -26.24 22.65
C LEU A 152 -0.87 -25.03 23.34
N PHE A 153 -0.09 -24.24 22.59
CA PHE A 153 0.52 -23.01 23.08
C PHE A 153 -0.53 -22.04 23.64
N HIS A 154 -1.56 -21.73 22.84
CA HIS A 154 -2.66 -20.84 23.26
C HIS A 154 -3.43 -21.39 24.46
N ARG A 155 -3.60 -22.71 24.54
CA ARG A 155 -4.27 -23.35 25.67
C ARG A 155 -3.47 -23.25 26.97
N ILE A 156 -2.13 -23.31 26.91
CA ILE A 156 -1.30 -23.12 28.10
C ILE A 156 -1.21 -21.63 28.47
N ALA A 157 -1.20 -20.74 27.47
CA ALA A 157 -1.18 -19.29 27.66
C ALA A 157 -2.49 -18.73 28.25
N SER A 158 -3.62 -19.45 28.13
CA SER A 158 -4.92 -19.00 28.66
C SER A 158 -5.08 -19.19 30.19
N PHE A 159 -4.20 -19.94 30.84
CA PHE A 159 -4.18 -20.07 32.30
C PHE A 159 -3.58 -18.82 32.98
N PRO A 160 -3.91 -18.53 34.26
CA PRO A 160 -3.39 -17.38 34.98
C PRO A 160 -1.85 -17.27 34.93
N MET A 161 -1.32 -16.24 34.28
CA MET A 161 0.09 -16.16 33.90
C MET A 161 1.01 -15.99 35.11
N THR A 162 1.93 -16.94 35.31
CA THR A 162 3.03 -16.84 36.28
C THR A 162 4.32 -16.45 35.54
N THR A 163 5.29 -15.83 36.23
CA THR A 163 6.59 -15.48 35.61
C THR A 163 7.33 -16.71 35.09
N ALA A 164 7.32 -17.81 35.84
CA ALA A 164 7.93 -19.07 35.42
C ALA A 164 7.28 -19.62 34.14
N ARG A 165 5.95 -19.55 34.02
CA ARG A 165 5.24 -19.97 32.81
C ARG A 165 5.53 -19.04 31.64
N ALA A 166 5.47 -17.74 31.87
CA ALA A 166 5.78 -16.73 30.86
C ALA A 166 7.19 -16.93 30.28
N ASN A 167 8.18 -17.16 31.14
CA ASN A 167 9.56 -17.47 30.76
C ASN A 167 9.70 -18.73 29.90
N ARG A 168 8.88 -19.76 30.14
CA ARG A 168 8.90 -21.01 29.36
C ARG A 168 8.16 -20.87 28.04
N LEU A 169 7.00 -20.23 28.05
CA LEU A 169 6.22 -19.93 26.84
C LEU A 169 6.98 -19.00 25.90
N LEU A 170 7.66 -17.98 26.42
CA LEU A 170 8.46 -17.07 25.61
C LEU A 170 9.59 -17.82 24.88
N ARG A 171 10.35 -18.65 25.60
CA ARG A 171 11.41 -19.48 24.98
C ARG A 171 10.86 -20.47 23.97
N TRP A 172 9.71 -21.06 24.23
CA TRP A 172 9.03 -21.93 23.26
C TRP A 172 8.70 -21.14 21.99
N ALA A 173 8.03 -20.00 22.10
CA ALA A 173 7.68 -19.17 20.95
C ALA A 173 8.90 -18.79 20.11
N LEU A 174 9.99 -18.36 20.75
CA LEU A 174 11.22 -17.96 20.06
C LEU A 174 11.95 -19.11 19.33
N GLN A 175 11.74 -20.36 19.75
CA GLN A 175 12.32 -21.54 19.08
C GLN A 175 11.53 -21.99 17.85
N GLN A 176 10.26 -21.62 17.75
CA GLN A 176 9.35 -22.03 16.69
C GLN A 176 9.19 -20.89 15.67
N ARG A 177 10.04 -20.87 14.64
CA ARG A 177 10.05 -19.81 13.60
C ARG A 177 8.69 -19.57 12.90
N ASP A 178 7.81 -20.57 12.90
CA ASP A 178 6.48 -20.50 12.27
C ASP A 178 5.36 -20.11 13.25
N VAL A 179 5.65 -20.06 14.56
CA VAL A 179 4.69 -19.68 15.62
C VAL A 179 4.94 -18.24 16.02
N PHE A 180 4.84 -17.34 15.04
CA PHE A 180 4.44 -15.97 15.35
C PHE A 180 2.92 -15.98 15.56
N ALA A 181 2.52 -16.55 16.70
CA ALA A 181 1.24 -16.23 17.33
C ALA A 181 1.06 -14.72 17.27
N THR A 182 -0.16 -14.25 17.05
CA THR A 182 -0.47 -12.81 16.92
C THR A 182 0.37 -12.02 17.94
N SER A 183 1.09 -11.03 17.44
CA SER A 183 2.02 -10.15 18.17
C SER A 183 1.52 -9.79 19.57
N ASP A 184 0.22 -9.52 19.71
CA ASP A 184 -0.47 -9.23 20.98
C ASP A 184 -0.31 -10.29 22.09
N GLU A 185 -0.32 -11.59 21.76
CA GLU A 185 -0.18 -12.65 22.77
C GLU A 185 1.26 -12.81 23.24
N LEU A 186 2.22 -12.69 22.33
CA LEU A 186 3.64 -12.68 22.67
C LEU A 186 4.01 -11.44 23.47
N ILE A 187 3.44 -10.28 23.15
CA ILE A 187 3.60 -9.07 23.95
C ILE A 187 3.06 -9.30 25.36
N ARG A 188 1.85 -9.86 25.53
CA ARG A 188 1.28 -10.20 26.84
C ARG A 188 2.15 -11.16 27.64
N ILE A 189 2.66 -12.22 27.01
CA ILE A 189 3.58 -13.17 27.65
C ILE A 189 4.88 -12.46 28.06
N SER A 190 5.45 -11.63 27.19
CA SER A 190 6.69 -10.89 27.48
C SER A 190 6.56 -9.90 28.64
N ILE A 191 5.35 -9.36 28.90
CA ILE A 191 5.11 -8.47 30.04
C ILE A 191 5.24 -9.22 31.38
N ALA A 192 4.89 -10.50 31.41
CA ALA A 192 4.96 -11.34 32.61
C ALA A 192 6.28 -12.10 32.74
N ALA A 193 7.09 -12.14 31.67
CA ALA A 193 8.39 -12.82 31.64
C ALA A 193 9.52 -11.91 32.15
N ASP A 194 10.59 -12.54 32.62
CA ASP A 194 11.87 -11.86 32.85
C ASP A 194 12.60 -11.62 31.51
N PRO A 195 13.42 -10.57 31.42
CA PRO A 195 14.34 -10.41 30.29
C PRO A 195 15.22 -11.65 30.11
N LEU A 196 15.45 -12.02 28.85
CA LEU A 196 16.29 -13.16 28.51
C LEU A 196 17.78 -12.82 28.73
N PRO A 197 18.59 -13.80 29.14
CA PRO A 197 20.04 -13.63 29.20
C PRO A 197 20.61 -13.43 27.79
N GLU A 198 21.73 -12.73 27.68
CA GLU A 198 22.34 -12.37 26.40
C GLU A 198 22.58 -13.57 25.46
N SER A 199 22.94 -14.72 26.03
CA SER A 199 23.18 -15.98 25.30
C SER A 199 21.94 -16.55 24.62
N GLU A 200 20.74 -16.17 25.08
CA GLU A 200 19.45 -16.65 24.56
C GLU A 200 18.74 -15.58 23.71
N LEU A 201 19.29 -14.36 23.61
CA LEU A 201 18.65 -13.28 22.88
C LEU A 201 18.75 -13.46 21.36
N PRO A 202 17.62 -13.46 20.63
CA PRO A 202 17.63 -13.46 19.17
C PRO A 202 18.24 -12.17 18.61
N SER A 203 18.62 -12.17 17.34
CA SER A 203 18.98 -10.93 16.65
C SER A 203 17.74 -10.04 16.47
N VAL A 204 17.93 -8.73 16.34
CA VAL A 204 16.80 -7.80 16.13
C VAL A 204 16.04 -8.14 14.85
N ASP A 205 16.74 -8.46 13.75
CA ASP A 205 16.11 -8.83 12.47
C ASP A 205 15.30 -10.14 12.52
N GLN A 206 15.51 -11.00 13.54
CA GLN A 206 14.70 -12.21 13.72
C GLN A 206 13.34 -11.92 14.35
N ILE A 207 13.19 -10.77 15.01
CA ILE A 207 11.97 -10.37 15.73
C ILE A 207 11.26 -9.23 15.01
N VAL A 208 12.01 -8.25 14.52
CA VAL A 208 11.49 -7.10 13.78
C VAL A 208 11.51 -7.46 12.31
N ALA A 209 10.37 -7.94 11.79
CA ALA A 209 10.29 -8.52 10.45
C ALA A 209 10.48 -7.49 9.34
N ASN A 210 10.08 -6.24 9.57
CA ASN A 210 10.25 -5.14 8.63
C ASN A 210 10.23 -3.78 9.35
N ALA A 211 10.47 -2.71 8.59
CA ALA A 211 10.60 -1.38 9.14
C ALA A 211 9.28 -0.66 9.52
N ALA A 212 8.14 -1.36 9.48
CA ALA A 212 6.86 -0.90 10.02
C ALA A 212 6.43 -1.69 11.28
N ASP A 213 7.26 -2.64 11.73
CA ASP A 213 6.93 -3.59 12.80
C ASP A 213 7.16 -2.99 14.20
N VAL A 214 6.29 -2.07 14.59
CA VAL A 214 6.29 -1.42 15.92
C VAL A 214 6.13 -2.46 17.04
N GLU A 215 5.33 -3.48 16.81
CA GLU A 215 5.07 -4.56 17.76
C GLU A 215 6.30 -5.44 17.97
N GLY A 216 7.03 -5.76 16.90
CA GLY A 216 8.32 -6.44 16.95
C GLY A 216 9.35 -5.65 17.75
N VAL A 217 9.43 -4.32 17.59
CA VAL A 217 10.32 -3.47 18.39
C VAL A 217 9.92 -3.47 19.87
N ALA A 218 8.62 -3.37 20.17
CA ALA A 218 8.11 -3.44 21.54
C ALA A 218 8.42 -4.79 22.19
N LEU A 219 8.20 -5.89 21.47
CA LEU A 219 8.54 -7.24 21.90
C LEU A 219 10.04 -7.38 22.15
N TYR A 220 10.88 -6.94 21.21
CA TYR A 220 12.34 -6.99 21.36
C TYR A 220 12.82 -6.22 22.59
N THR A 221 12.25 -5.04 22.82
CA THR A 221 12.58 -4.20 23.97
C THR A 221 12.27 -4.90 25.29
N ARG A 222 11.15 -5.64 25.35
CA ARG A 222 10.77 -6.41 26.53
C ARG A 222 11.68 -7.61 26.77
N ILE A 223 11.94 -8.41 25.74
CA ILE A 223 12.75 -9.63 25.90
C ILE A 223 14.22 -9.32 26.17
N ALA A 224 14.77 -8.24 25.60
CA ALA A 224 16.17 -7.85 25.79
C ALA A 224 16.39 -6.99 27.05
N GLY A 225 15.33 -6.38 27.60
CA GLY A 225 15.39 -5.61 28.84
C GLY A 225 16.50 -4.55 28.81
N PRO A 226 17.46 -4.58 29.77
CA PRO A 226 18.56 -3.60 29.82
C PRO A 226 19.45 -3.56 28.57
N LEU A 227 19.55 -4.68 27.82
CA LEU A 227 20.38 -4.78 26.62
C LEU A 227 19.67 -4.28 25.36
N ALA A 228 18.37 -3.96 25.45
CA ALA A 228 17.55 -3.58 24.30
C ALA A 228 18.08 -2.33 23.61
N GLU A 229 18.40 -1.29 24.38
CA GLU A 229 18.79 0.01 23.84
C GLU A 229 20.06 -0.08 22.99
N GLU A 230 21.10 -0.73 23.50
CA GLU A 230 22.37 -0.92 22.80
C GLU A 230 22.17 -1.73 21.51
N ARG A 231 21.43 -2.84 21.58
CA ARG A 231 21.19 -3.71 20.42
C ARG A 231 20.31 -3.07 19.36
N LEU A 232 19.25 -2.36 19.75
CA LEU A 232 18.38 -1.63 18.82
C LEU A 232 19.12 -0.46 18.17
N ARG A 233 20.01 0.21 18.90
CA ARG A 233 20.90 1.24 18.36
C ARG A 233 21.88 0.65 17.33
N ALA A 234 22.56 -0.44 17.67
CA ALA A 234 23.45 -1.14 16.75
C ALA A 234 22.72 -1.63 15.49
N TRP A 235 21.50 -2.15 15.66
CA TRP A 235 20.64 -2.54 14.54
C TRP A 235 20.24 -1.36 13.66
N LEU A 236 19.82 -0.23 14.22
CA LEU A 236 19.53 0.98 13.45
C LEU A 236 20.75 1.46 12.65
N ARG A 237 21.94 1.39 13.26
CA ARG A 237 23.21 1.86 12.69
C ARG A 237 23.79 0.93 11.62
N ALA A 238 23.49 -0.37 11.68
CA ALA A 238 24.11 -1.38 10.82
C ALA A 238 24.07 -1.08 9.30
N PRO A 239 22.97 -0.61 8.68
CA PRO A 239 22.98 -0.28 7.26
C PRO A 239 23.78 1.00 6.96
N TRP A 240 23.84 1.92 7.93
CA TRP A 240 24.66 3.12 7.81
C TRP A 240 26.15 2.77 7.83
N ASP A 241 26.61 1.90 8.72
CA ASP A 241 28.03 1.53 8.79
C ASP A 241 28.52 0.82 7.51
N ARG A 242 27.62 0.16 6.77
CA ARG A 242 27.91 -0.50 5.48
C ARG A 242 27.81 0.41 4.25
N ARG A 243 27.55 1.72 4.42
CA ARG A 243 27.29 2.69 3.32
C ARG A 243 28.42 2.89 2.29
N GLY A 244 29.58 2.28 2.49
CA GLY A 244 30.74 2.34 1.57
C GLY A 244 31.23 0.96 1.12
N GLU A 245 30.50 -0.11 1.43
CA GLU A 245 30.70 -1.42 0.84
C GLU A 245 30.03 -1.41 -0.54
N ASP A 246 30.72 -1.86 -1.61
CA ASP A 246 30.21 -1.95 -2.99
C ASP A 246 28.99 -2.89 -3.06
N LEU A 247 27.83 -2.38 -2.63
CA LEU A 247 26.52 -3.02 -2.77
C LEU A 247 25.83 -2.56 -4.07
N ASP A 248 26.60 -1.98 -4.99
CA ASP A 248 26.15 -1.19 -6.14
C ASP A 248 25.26 -1.93 -7.14
N HIS A 249 25.07 -3.24 -7.04
CA HIS A 249 24.40 -4.01 -8.12
C HIS A 249 23.23 -4.90 -7.70
N ALA A 250 22.78 -4.89 -6.43
CA ALA A 250 21.74 -5.84 -6.03
C ALA A 250 20.30 -5.34 -6.25
N PHE A 251 19.83 -4.27 -5.59
CA PHE A 251 18.42 -3.85 -5.72
C PHE A 251 18.24 -2.35 -5.39
N PRO A 252 17.53 -1.55 -6.22
CA PRO A 252 17.26 -0.13 -5.96
C PRO A 252 16.54 0.15 -4.63
N GLU A 253 15.79 -0.83 -4.13
CA GLU A 253 14.96 -0.75 -2.93
C GLU A 253 15.78 -0.90 -1.62
N TRP A 254 17.09 -1.15 -1.73
CA TRP A 254 17.98 -1.47 -0.62
C TRP A 254 19.04 -0.40 -0.37
N GLN A 255 18.80 0.83 -0.81
CA GLN A 255 19.68 1.96 -0.54
C GLN A 255 19.86 2.13 0.99
N PRO A 256 21.11 2.30 1.49
CA PRO A 256 21.37 2.50 2.92
C PRO A 256 20.52 3.60 3.53
N PHE A 257 20.23 4.66 2.79
CA PHE A 257 19.34 5.74 3.22
C PHE A 257 17.93 5.24 3.59
N ASP A 258 17.30 4.46 2.71
CA ASP A 258 15.91 4.00 2.90
C ASP A 258 15.79 3.01 4.05
N GLN A 259 16.78 2.13 4.22
CA GLN A 259 16.82 1.21 5.36
C GLN A 259 16.98 1.93 6.70
N VAL A 260 17.94 2.86 6.80
CA VAL A 260 18.18 3.61 8.04
C VAL A 260 17.00 4.52 8.35
N LEU A 261 16.44 5.20 7.34
CA LEU A 261 15.26 6.04 7.50
C LEU A 261 14.08 5.24 8.05
N ALA A 262 13.85 4.04 7.53
CA ALA A 262 12.74 3.21 7.97
C ALA A 262 12.94 2.69 9.41
N ARG A 263 14.17 2.33 9.80
CA ARG A 263 14.51 1.97 11.20
C ARG A 263 14.40 3.18 12.14
N ALA A 264 14.82 4.37 11.71
CA ALA A 264 14.72 5.61 12.47
C ALA A 264 13.28 6.02 12.77
N ARG A 265 12.32 5.70 11.87
CA ARG A 265 10.88 5.91 12.12
C ARG A 265 10.38 5.09 13.31
N LEU A 266 10.89 3.87 13.50
CA LEU A 266 10.51 3.03 14.64
C LEU A 266 11.21 3.47 15.94
N LEU A 267 12.43 3.98 15.83
CA LEU A 267 13.31 4.27 16.97
C LEU A 267 13.84 5.73 16.99
N PRO A 268 12.95 6.75 16.93
CA PRO A 268 13.39 8.15 16.78
C PRO A 268 14.27 8.64 17.93
N GLY A 269 14.05 8.10 19.14
CA GLY A 269 14.84 8.44 20.34
C GLY A 269 16.23 7.81 20.39
N LEU A 270 16.52 6.82 19.54
CA LEU A 270 17.81 6.13 19.49
C LEU A 270 18.69 6.57 18.32
N VAL A 271 18.21 7.49 17.48
CA VAL A 271 18.98 8.03 16.35
C VAL A 271 20.12 8.90 16.88
N GLU A 272 21.35 8.46 16.63
CA GLU A 272 22.56 9.17 17.05
C GLU A 272 22.77 10.48 16.25
N PRO A 273 23.47 11.48 16.82
CA PRO A 273 23.61 12.80 16.19
C PRO A 273 24.27 12.76 14.80
N ASP A 274 25.24 11.88 14.58
CA ASP A 274 25.95 11.68 13.32
C ASP A 274 25.05 11.04 12.25
N VAL A 275 24.31 9.99 12.62
CA VAL A 275 23.28 9.36 11.77
C VAL A 275 22.20 10.38 11.42
N ARG A 276 21.74 11.16 12.40
CA ARG A 276 20.75 12.23 12.23
C ARG A 276 21.23 13.26 11.22
N GLN A 277 22.45 13.78 11.39
CA GLN A 277 23.03 14.76 10.48
C GLN A 277 23.14 14.22 9.05
N TRP A 278 23.58 12.97 8.91
CA TRP A 278 23.67 12.30 7.61
C TRP A 278 22.28 12.12 6.96
N LEU A 279 21.29 11.62 7.71
CA LEU A 279 19.92 11.46 7.21
C LEU A 279 19.32 12.79 6.75
N THR A 280 19.52 13.88 7.50
CA THR A 280 19.09 15.22 7.09
C THR A 280 19.79 15.70 5.81
N ALA A 281 21.09 15.43 5.67
CA ALA A 281 21.84 15.81 4.48
C ALA A 281 21.39 15.03 3.23
N GLU A 282 21.18 13.71 3.35
CA GLU A 282 20.68 12.89 2.25
C GLU A 282 19.21 13.21 1.92
N ALA A 283 18.37 13.44 2.92
CA ALA A 283 16.96 13.80 2.72
C ALA A 283 16.81 15.08 1.87
N ARG A 284 17.73 16.04 2.00
CA ARG A 284 17.75 17.28 1.19
C ARG A 284 18.11 17.04 -0.28
N LYS A 285 18.79 15.95 -0.61
CA LYS A 285 19.13 15.57 -1.99
C LYS A 285 18.00 14.84 -2.69
N LEU A 286 17.00 14.36 -1.94
CA LEU A 286 15.87 13.66 -2.51
C LEU A 286 15.03 14.59 -3.38
N PRO A 287 14.29 14.04 -4.36
CA PRO A 287 13.33 14.81 -5.13
C PRO A 287 12.27 15.46 -4.26
N THR A 288 11.73 16.62 -4.69
CA THR A 288 10.75 17.41 -3.92
C THR A 288 9.59 16.54 -3.38
N ARG A 289 9.08 15.61 -4.21
CA ARG A 289 8.02 14.66 -3.80
C ARG A 289 8.36 13.83 -2.56
N ARG A 290 9.60 13.31 -2.49
CA ARG A 290 10.05 12.47 -1.39
C ARG A 290 10.25 13.33 -0.14
N MET A 291 10.77 14.54 -0.30
CA MET A 291 10.90 15.50 0.80
C MET A 291 9.54 15.84 1.43
N VAL A 292 8.50 16.07 0.62
CA VAL A 292 7.13 16.30 1.13
C VAL A 292 6.60 15.08 1.88
N GLY A 293 6.81 13.87 1.35
CA GLY A 293 6.43 12.63 2.05
C GLY A 293 7.11 12.45 3.41
N LEU A 294 8.29 13.06 3.62
CA LEU A 294 9.02 13.04 4.89
C LEU A 294 8.50 14.04 5.93
N LEU A 295 7.68 15.02 5.54
CA LEU A 295 7.05 15.96 6.47
C LEU A 295 5.88 15.32 7.25
N ARG A 296 5.27 14.25 6.71
CA ARG A 296 4.05 13.66 7.29
C ARG A 296 4.25 12.96 8.64
N PRO A 297 5.32 12.16 8.87
CA PRO A 297 5.48 11.47 10.14
C PRO A 297 5.91 12.44 11.24
N ALA A 298 5.05 12.67 12.24
CA ALA A 298 5.33 13.58 13.36
C ALA A 298 6.62 13.23 14.14
N ASN A 299 6.95 11.94 14.20
CA ASN A 299 8.16 11.39 14.81
C ASN A 299 9.46 11.65 14.02
N MET A 300 9.35 12.21 12.81
CA MET A 300 10.48 12.56 11.93
C MET A 300 10.59 14.06 11.65
N SER A 301 9.91 14.91 12.44
CA SER A 301 9.94 16.38 12.32
C SER A 301 11.35 17.00 12.41
N TRP A 302 12.33 16.29 12.96
CA TRP A 302 13.73 16.71 13.01
C TRP A 302 14.48 16.52 11.68
N LEU A 303 13.94 15.74 10.74
CA LEU A 303 14.62 15.36 9.49
C LEU A 303 14.63 16.51 8.49
N LEU A 304 13.46 17.10 8.25
CA LEU A 304 13.23 18.24 7.37
C LEU A 304 12.13 19.12 7.97
N ASP A 305 12.35 20.44 7.95
CA ASP A 305 11.30 21.42 8.23
C ASP A 305 10.63 21.88 6.93
N GLU A 306 9.40 22.40 7.05
CA GLU A 306 8.62 22.86 5.89
C GLU A 306 9.34 23.98 5.11
N ALA A 307 10.06 24.87 5.81
CA ALA A 307 10.79 25.97 5.18
C ALA A 307 11.92 25.47 4.27
N THR A 308 12.64 24.44 4.70
CA THR A 308 13.72 23.78 3.94
C THR A 308 13.15 23.07 2.73
N VAL A 309 12.00 22.41 2.87
CA VAL A 309 11.32 21.78 1.73
C VAL A 309 10.84 22.84 0.73
N ALA A 310 10.22 23.92 1.20
CA ALA A 310 9.77 25.02 0.36
C ALA A 310 10.93 25.72 -0.39
N ALA A 311 12.04 26.01 0.30
CA ALA A 311 13.23 26.58 -0.32
C ALA A 311 13.85 25.66 -1.38
N SER A 312 13.90 24.35 -1.08
CA SER A 312 14.44 23.35 -2.01
C SER A 312 13.54 23.17 -3.23
N ALA A 313 12.22 23.13 -3.02
CA ALA A 313 11.24 23.09 -4.09
C ALA A 313 11.34 24.32 -4.99
N LEU A 314 11.44 25.52 -4.40
CA LEU A 314 11.58 26.77 -5.15
C LEU A 314 12.87 26.79 -5.98
N ALA A 315 14.00 26.38 -5.41
CA ALA A 315 15.28 26.29 -6.12
C ALA A 315 15.24 25.32 -7.32
N ARG A 316 14.34 24.33 -7.28
CA ARG A 316 14.17 23.29 -8.32
C ARG A 316 12.97 23.51 -9.22
N ALA A 317 12.20 24.58 -9.04
CA ALA A 317 10.95 24.79 -9.76
C ALA A 317 11.12 24.74 -11.29
N HIS A 318 12.26 25.22 -11.80
CA HIS A 318 12.59 25.25 -13.23
C HIS A 318 13.40 24.03 -13.73
N SER A 319 13.63 23.01 -12.90
CA SER A 319 14.43 21.84 -13.27
C SER A 319 13.64 20.84 -14.13
N GLU A 320 14.26 20.32 -15.19
CA GLU A 320 13.72 19.25 -16.04
C GLU A 320 13.81 17.86 -15.41
N GLN A 321 14.62 17.70 -14.34
CA GLN A 321 15.03 16.37 -13.85
C GLN A 321 14.00 15.70 -12.91
N GLU A 322 12.95 16.41 -12.48
CA GLU A 322 12.03 15.90 -11.46
C GLU A 322 10.56 16.26 -11.75
N PRO A 323 9.72 15.33 -12.24
CA PRO A 323 8.28 15.55 -12.26
C PRO A 323 7.74 15.51 -10.82
N TRP A 324 7.04 16.56 -10.38
CA TRP A 324 6.54 16.64 -9.01
C TRP A 324 5.33 15.72 -8.79
N VAL A 325 4.58 15.40 -9.85
CA VAL A 325 3.20 14.88 -9.79
C VAL A 325 3.00 13.45 -10.33
N ALA A 326 3.99 12.82 -10.95
CA ALA A 326 3.80 11.56 -11.69
C ALA A 326 3.26 10.34 -10.89
N CYS A 327 3.05 10.45 -9.57
CA CYS A 327 2.49 9.39 -8.72
C CYS A 327 1.65 9.94 -7.55
N TRP A 328 0.81 10.96 -7.75
CA TRP A 328 -0.08 11.44 -6.68
C TRP A 328 -1.39 10.66 -6.63
N ASP A 329 -1.67 9.97 -5.51
CA ASP A 329 -2.99 9.38 -5.27
C ASP A 329 -4.07 10.45 -5.03
N THR A 330 -3.70 11.62 -4.48
CA THR A 330 -4.53 12.85 -4.50
C THR A 330 -3.68 14.14 -4.39
N PRO A 331 -3.92 15.18 -5.20
CA PRO A 331 -3.23 16.48 -5.12
C PRO A 331 -3.48 17.28 -3.82
N ALA A 332 -4.43 16.87 -2.98
CA ALA A 332 -4.90 17.64 -1.81
C ALA A 332 -3.91 17.69 -0.62
N GLU A 333 -2.70 17.14 -0.76
CA GLU A 333 -1.80 16.87 0.38
C GLU A 333 -0.45 17.64 0.34
N LEU A 334 -0.30 18.64 -0.55
CA LEU A 334 0.88 19.51 -0.49
C LEU A 334 0.72 20.58 0.60
N PRO A 335 1.78 20.83 1.41
CA PRO A 335 1.79 21.95 2.36
C PRO A 335 1.65 23.31 1.69
N ASP A 336 0.86 24.22 2.28
CA ASP A 336 0.66 25.61 1.82
C ASP A 336 1.97 26.39 1.64
N THR A 337 3.00 26.03 2.41
CA THR A 337 4.35 26.62 2.32
C THR A 337 5.01 26.43 0.95
N LEU A 338 4.53 25.48 0.14
CA LEU A 338 5.00 25.27 -1.24
C LEU A 338 4.38 26.22 -2.26
N LEU A 339 3.38 27.04 -1.89
CA LEU A 339 2.68 27.93 -2.81
C LEU A 339 3.62 28.76 -3.72
N PRO A 340 4.69 29.41 -3.21
CA PRO A 340 5.63 30.14 -4.08
C PRO A 340 6.34 29.24 -5.08
N ALA A 341 6.73 28.03 -4.66
CA ALA A 341 7.45 27.08 -5.50
C ALA A 341 6.54 26.51 -6.59
N VAL A 342 5.27 26.21 -6.28
CA VAL A 342 4.27 25.75 -7.25
C VAL A 342 3.98 26.84 -8.29
N ARG A 343 3.85 28.11 -7.88
CA ARG A 343 3.68 29.25 -8.81
C ARG A 343 4.82 29.36 -9.82
N GLU A 344 6.06 29.12 -9.39
CA GLU A 344 7.21 29.11 -10.30
C GLU A 344 7.24 27.85 -11.16
N ARG A 345 6.86 26.69 -10.59
CA ARG A 345 6.83 25.41 -11.31
C ARG A 345 5.87 25.46 -12.49
N VAL A 346 4.65 25.96 -12.33
CA VAL A 346 3.65 26.04 -13.42
C VAL A 346 4.04 26.98 -14.56
N ARG A 347 5.06 27.83 -14.36
CA ARG A 347 5.61 28.72 -15.40
C ARG A 347 6.80 28.09 -16.15
N SER A 348 7.31 26.96 -15.66
CA SER A 348 8.47 26.30 -16.25
C SER A 348 8.07 25.56 -17.52
N PRO A 349 8.79 25.75 -18.65
CA PRO A 349 8.56 25.01 -19.88
C PRO A 349 8.96 23.53 -19.77
N ALA A 350 9.54 23.10 -18.66
CA ALA A 350 9.89 21.71 -18.40
C ALA A 350 8.71 20.86 -17.89
N VAL A 351 7.59 21.49 -17.54
CA VAL A 351 6.44 20.80 -16.94
C VAL A 351 5.61 20.13 -18.03
N GLY A 352 5.32 18.84 -17.89
CA GLY A 352 4.40 18.15 -18.80
C GLY A 352 2.93 18.43 -18.48
N ASP A 353 2.05 18.22 -19.46
CA ASP A 353 0.60 18.45 -19.37
C ASP A 353 -0.07 17.91 -18.10
N ASP A 354 0.19 16.63 -17.77
CA ASP A 354 -0.44 15.97 -16.64
C ASP A 354 0.00 16.62 -15.32
N GLU A 355 1.30 16.95 -15.20
CA GLU A 355 1.85 17.65 -14.02
C GLU A 355 1.26 19.06 -13.90
N LEU A 356 1.23 19.82 -15.00
CA LEU A 356 0.71 21.18 -15.01
C LEU A 356 -0.74 21.22 -14.52
N VAL A 357 -1.61 20.35 -15.04
CA VAL A 357 -3.04 20.36 -14.70
C VAL A 357 -3.27 20.09 -13.22
N GLU A 358 -2.55 19.14 -12.62
CA GLU A 358 -2.68 18.87 -11.19
C GLU A 358 -2.16 20.03 -10.32
N LEU A 359 -1.06 20.67 -10.72
CA LEU A 359 -0.57 21.87 -10.04
C LEU A 359 -1.56 23.05 -10.16
N LEU A 360 -2.18 23.23 -11.33
CA LEU A 360 -3.21 24.26 -11.53
C LEU A 360 -4.47 23.98 -10.68
N ARG A 361 -4.90 22.73 -10.56
CA ARG A 361 -5.99 22.34 -9.65
C ARG A 361 -5.64 22.59 -8.19
N TRP A 362 -4.40 22.29 -7.79
CA TRP A 362 -3.95 22.62 -6.45
C TRP A 362 -3.93 24.13 -6.21
N LEU A 363 -3.46 24.93 -7.17
CA LEU A 363 -3.51 26.39 -7.07
C LEU A 363 -4.95 26.94 -7.00
N GLU A 364 -5.90 26.29 -7.69
CA GLU A 364 -7.32 26.63 -7.60
C GLU A 364 -7.88 26.43 -6.19
N THR A 365 -7.50 25.35 -5.49
CA THR A 365 -7.90 25.15 -4.08
C THR A 365 -7.28 26.16 -3.12
N HIS A 366 -6.18 26.80 -3.54
CA HIS A 366 -5.48 27.85 -2.78
C HIS A 366 -5.91 29.27 -3.17
N ASN A 367 -7.09 29.41 -3.80
CA ASN A 367 -7.69 30.69 -4.20
C ASN A 367 -6.85 31.50 -5.18
N GLU A 368 -6.01 30.86 -6.01
CA GLU A 368 -5.36 31.59 -7.10
C GLU A 368 -6.40 32.16 -8.08
N PRO A 369 -6.21 33.41 -8.56
CA PRO A 369 -7.09 33.97 -9.58
C PRO A 369 -7.07 33.11 -10.84
N MET A 370 -8.24 32.72 -11.33
CA MET A 370 -8.36 31.92 -12.55
C MET A 370 -7.65 32.56 -13.77
N SER A 371 -7.54 33.90 -13.81
CA SER A 371 -6.75 34.58 -14.84
C SER A 371 -5.28 34.20 -14.82
N SER A 372 -4.69 34.02 -13.64
CA SER A 372 -3.31 33.56 -13.47
C SER A 372 -3.16 32.11 -13.91
N LEU A 373 -4.12 31.25 -13.56
CA LEU A 373 -4.13 29.83 -13.94
C LEU A 373 -4.23 29.64 -15.45
N VAL A 374 -5.17 30.36 -16.08
CA VAL A 374 -5.30 30.36 -17.54
C VAL A 374 -4.06 30.92 -18.21
N SER A 375 -3.44 31.98 -17.67
CA SER A 375 -2.19 32.51 -18.22
C SER A 375 -1.08 31.47 -18.24
N ALA A 376 -0.90 30.72 -17.14
CA ALA A 376 0.11 29.66 -17.08
C ALA A 376 -0.17 28.54 -18.11
N MET A 377 -1.43 28.13 -18.26
CA MET A 377 -1.83 27.18 -19.32
C MET A 377 -1.56 27.76 -20.72
N LEU A 378 -1.84 29.04 -20.97
CA LEU A 378 -1.58 29.67 -22.26
C LEU A 378 -0.08 29.74 -22.58
N ASP A 379 0.77 30.02 -21.59
CA ASP A 379 2.22 30.02 -21.76
C ASP A 379 2.72 28.61 -22.10
N HIS A 380 2.22 27.58 -21.41
CA HIS A 380 2.50 26.18 -21.71
C HIS A 380 2.10 25.78 -23.14
N LEU A 381 0.92 26.19 -23.61
CA LEU A 381 0.44 25.90 -24.97
C LEU A 381 1.29 26.55 -26.08
N ARG A 382 2.10 27.58 -25.77
CA ARG A 382 3.01 28.18 -26.75
C ARG A 382 4.21 27.29 -27.00
N ASP A 383 4.68 26.63 -25.96
CA ASP A 383 5.89 25.81 -26.03
C ASP A 383 5.54 24.36 -26.40
N HIS A 384 4.33 23.89 -26.10
CA HIS A 384 3.94 22.49 -26.19
C HIS A 384 2.60 22.29 -26.90
N LYS A 385 2.49 21.18 -27.64
CA LYS A 385 1.22 20.76 -28.21
C LYS A 385 0.29 20.25 -27.09
N PRO A 386 -0.96 20.73 -26.96
CA PRO A 386 -1.89 20.28 -25.94
C PRO A 386 -2.19 18.79 -26.04
N GLY A 387 -1.92 18.08 -24.96
CA GLY A 387 -2.37 16.73 -24.69
C GLY A 387 -3.78 16.69 -24.07
N ARG A 388 -4.20 15.48 -23.69
CA ARG A 388 -5.56 15.20 -23.23
C ARG A 388 -5.91 15.86 -21.90
N ALA A 389 -4.95 15.94 -20.97
CA ALA A 389 -5.19 16.54 -19.66
C ALA A 389 -5.41 18.05 -19.76
N ALA A 390 -4.55 18.76 -20.50
CA ALA A 390 -4.69 20.20 -20.73
C ALA A 390 -6.05 20.54 -21.37
N LEU A 391 -6.48 19.80 -22.40
CA LEU A 391 -7.77 20.01 -23.05
C LEU A 391 -8.96 19.80 -22.11
N ARG A 392 -8.93 18.74 -21.29
CA ARG A 392 -9.99 18.50 -20.30
C ARG A 392 -10.06 19.62 -19.26
N TRP A 393 -8.91 20.10 -18.80
CA TRP A 393 -8.85 21.19 -17.83
C TRP A 393 -9.34 22.52 -18.42
N LEU A 394 -8.98 22.82 -19.68
CA LEU A 394 -9.51 23.97 -20.40
C LEU A 394 -11.02 23.85 -20.61
N ALA A 395 -11.50 22.66 -21.00
CA ALA A 395 -12.92 22.40 -21.16
C ALA A 395 -13.68 22.63 -19.85
N SER A 396 -13.17 22.13 -18.71
CA SER A 396 -13.77 22.37 -17.39
C SER A 396 -13.73 23.85 -16.98
N THR A 397 -12.63 24.55 -17.25
CA THR A 397 -12.45 25.97 -16.93
C THR A 397 -13.39 26.86 -17.74
N LEU A 398 -13.66 26.50 -18.99
CA LEU A 398 -14.51 27.23 -19.92
C LEU A 398 -15.99 26.79 -19.87
N ARG A 399 -16.44 26.09 -18.82
CA ARG A 399 -17.84 25.61 -18.71
C ARG A 399 -18.91 26.68 -18.51
N THR A 400 -18.55 27.96 -18.51
CA THR A 400 -19.53 29.04 -18.34
C THR A 400 -19.35 30.11 -19.41
N ARG A 401 -20.46 30.79 -19.75
CA ARG A 401 -20.48 31.92 -20.68
C ARG A 401 -19.45 33.00 -20.30
N THR A 402 -19.37 33.35 -19.02
CA THR A 402 -18.47 34.40 -18.53
C THR A 402 -17.00 34.01 -18.72
N ARG A 403 -16.65 32.74 -18.48
CA ARG A 403 -15.29 32.23 -18.70
C ARG A 403 -14.91 32.27 -20.18
N TRP A 404 -15.82 31.92 -21.08
CA TRP A 404 -15.63 32.10 -22.52
C TRP A 404 -15.40 33.56 -22.92
N ALA A 405 -16.24 34.46 -22.43
CA ALA A 405 -16.13 35.88 -22.76
C ALA A 405 -14.78 36.48 -22.31
N TYR A 406 -14.23 36.00 -21.19
CA TYR A 406 -13.00 36.54 -20.62
C TYR A 406 -11.72 35.84 -21.14
N HIS A 407 -11.72 34.51 -21.24
CA HIS A 407 -10.52 33.73 -21.58
C HIS A 407 -10.55 33.08 -22.97
N GLY A 408 -11.74 32.89 -23.54
CA GLY A 408 -11.94 32.05 -24.73
C GLY A 408 -11.19 32.52 -25.96
N ARG A 409 -11.11 33.84 -26.19
CA ARG A 409 -10.34 34.41 -27.31
C ARG A 409 -8.87 33.99 -27.24
N ASP A 410 -8.25 34.10 -26.07
CA ASP A 410 -6.82 33.89 -25.89
C ASP A 410 -6.47 32.39 -25.95
N VAL A 411 -7.34 31.52 -25.41
CA VAL A 411 -7.22 30.06 -25.55
C VAL A 411 -7.32 29.63 -27.01
N LEU A 412 -8.32 30.13 -27.74
CA LEU A 412 -8.49 29.81 -29.16
C LEU A 412 -7.31 30.32 -29.97
N LEU A 413 -6.83 31.55 -29.71
CA LEU A 413 -5.63 32.07 -30.37
C LEU A 413 -4.39 31.21 -30.11
N ALA A 414 -4.15 30.77 -28.88
CA ALA A 414 -3.02 29.90 -28.57
C ALA A 414 -3.09 28.56 -29.33
N LEU A 415 -4.27 27.94 -29.41
CA LEU A 415 -4.48 26.70 -30.17
C LEU A 415 -4.29 26.89 -31.68
N LEU A 416 -4.73 28.04 -32.22
CA LEU A 416 -4.52 28.37 -33.63
C LEU A 416 -3.04 28.67 -33.95
N ASP A 417 -2.34 29.35 -33.04
CA ASP A 417 -0.92 29.67 -33.18
C ASP A 417 -0.05 28.40 -33.10
N ALA A 418 -0.43 27.44 -32.24
CA ALA A 418 0.21 26.12 -32.12
C ALA A 418 -0.24 25.10 -33.17
N GLU A 419 -1.00 25.52 -34.19
CA GLU A 419 -1.54 24.68 -35.27
C GLU A 419 -2.29 23.41 -34.78
N SER A 420 -2.90 23.49 -33.60
CA SER A 420 -3.55 22.36 -32.91
C SER A 420 -5.04 22.27 -33.25
N TRP A 421 -5.33 22.08 -34.54
CA TRP A 421 -6.68 22.20 -35.10
C TRP A 421 -7.64 21.11 -34.59
N GLU A 422 -7.17 19.87 -34.50
CA GLU A 422 -7.98 18.77 -33.98
C GLU A 422 -8.32 18.99 -32.50
N GLU A 423 -7.37 19.48 -31.74
CA GLU A 423 -7.49 19.77 -30.32
C GLU A 423 -8.47 20.93 -30.08
N LEU A 424 -8.47 21.95 -30.94
CA LEU A 424 -9.48 23.01 -30.93
C LEU A 424 -10.89 22.45 -31.18
N LEU A 425 -11.06 21.60 -32.19
CA LEU A 425 -12.35 20.95 -32.48
C LEU A 425 -12.79 20.01 -31.36
N LYS A 426 -11.86 19.30 -30.71
CA LYS A 426 -12.12 18.49 -29.52
C LYS A 426 -12.56 19.38 -28.34
N LEU A 427 -11.87 20.48 -28.07
CA LEU A 427 -12.24 21.44 -27.02
C LEU A 427 -13.64 22.03 -27.25
N ALA A 428 -13.95 22.43 -28.48
CA ALA A 428 -15.27 22.94 -28.84
C ALA A 428 -16.38 21.91 -28.56
N ARG A 429 -16.17 20.63 -28.93
CA ARG A 429 -17.09 19.52 -28.65
C ARG A 429 -17.23 19.22 -27.17
N ASP A 430 -16.13 19.17 -26.44
CA ASP A 430 -16.13 18.82 -25.01
C ASP A 430 -16.82 19.89 -24.16
N VAL A 431 -16.84 21.14 -24.64
CA VAL A 431 -17.51 22.27 -23.99
C VAL A 431 -18.98 22.40 -24.41
N VAL A 432 -19.34 21.97 -25.62
CA VAL A 432 -20.70 22.04 -26.17
C VAL A 432 -21.31 20.63 -26.21
N PRO A 433 -22.08 20.21 -25.18
CA PRO A 433 -22.70 18.88 -25.18
C PRO A 433 -23.74 18.72 -26.30
N SER A 434 -23.88 17.47 -26.79
CA SER A 434 -24.72 17.03 -27.93
C SER A 434 -26.15 17.64 -27.97
N PRO A 435 -26.77 17.84 -29.16
CA PRO A 435 -27.96 18.67 -29.38
C PRO A 435 -29.29 18.17 -28.78
N GLU A 436 -29.30 17.09 -28.03
CA GLU A 436 -30.54 16.50 -27.53
C GLU A 436 -30.99 17.20 -26.24
N ALA A 437 -32.02 18.06 -26.37
CA ALA A 437 -32.89 18.70 -25.37
C ALA A 437 -32.81 20.24 -25.30
N THR A 438 -33.44 20.92 -26.26
CA THR A 438 -33.59 22.39 -26.32
C THR A 438 -34.78 22.96 -25.54
N ALA A 439 -35.55 22.14 -24.80
CA ALA A 439 -36.74 22.60 -24.07
C ALA A 439 -36.51 22.84 -22.55
N ASP A 440 -35.35 22.47 -22.01
CA ASP A 440 -35.00 22.57 -20.58
C ASP A 440 -34.28 23.92 -20.29
N PRO A 441 -34.42 24.55 -19.10
CA PRO A 441 -33.47 25.56 -18.60
C PRO A 441 -31.99 25.27 -18.90
N GLU A 442 -31.56 24.02 -18.89
CA GLU A 442 -30.21 23.63 -19.32
C GLU A 442 -29.93 23.93 -20.81
N GLY A 443 -30.92 23.73 -21.69
CA GLY A 443 -30.81 23.99 -23.13
C GLY A 443 -30.59 25.48 -23.46
N ARG A 444 -31.19 26.39 -22.69
CA ARG A 444 -30.98 27.84 -22.86
C ARG A 444 -29.58 28.29 -22.45
N GLU A 445 -29.01 27.70 -21.39
CA GLU A 445 -27.63 28.01 -21.00
C GLU A 445 -26.63 27.44 -21.99
N ARG A 446 -26.89 26.25 -22.55
CA ARG A 446 -26.10 25.68 -23.66
C ARG A 446 -26.06 26.61 -24.86
N GLN A 447 -27.20 27.12 -25.31
CA GLN A 447 -27.26 28.06 -26.43
C GLN A 447 -26.45 29.34 -26.17
N ARG A 448 -26.46 29.84 -24.94
CA ARG A 448 -25.65 31.01 -24.54
C ARG A 448 -24.15 30.72 -24.54
N MET A 449 -23.73 29.50 -24.22
CA MET A 449 -22.33 29.08 -24.30
C MET A 449 -21.85 29.00 -25.75
N VAL A 450 -22.65 28.44 -26.66
CA VAL A 450 -22.32 28.37 -28.10
C VAL A 450 -22.12 29.77 -28.69
N VAL A 451 -23.01 30.71 -28.35
CA VAL A 451 -22.88 32.11 -28.77
C VAL A 451 -21.59 32.75 -28.23
N ALA A 452 -21.22 32.47 -26.97
CA ALA A 452 -19.98 32.99 -26.40
C ALA A 452 -18.72 32.39 -27.04
N LEU A 453 -18.76 31.11 -27.40
CA LEU A 453 -17.71 30.44 -28.17
C LEU A 453 -17.57 31.05 -29.56
N HIS A 454 -18.68 31.30 -30.27
CA HIS A 454 -18.66 31.95 -31.58
C HIS A 454 -18.10 33.38 -31.50
N ASP A 455 -18.49 34.16 -30.50
CA ASP A 455 -17.93 35.51 -30.29
C ASP A 455 -16.43 35.46 -29.97
N ALA A 456 -16.00 34.55 -29.11
CA ALA A 456 -14.58 34.36 -28.78
C ALA A 456 -13.76 33.96 -30.02
N PHE A 457 -14.27 33.04 -30.84
CA PHE A 457 -13.58 32.58 -32.03
C PHE A 457 -13.53 33.64 -33.13
N ALA A 458 -14.61 34.39 -33.33
CA ALA A 458 -14.60 35.52 -34.24
C ALA A 458 -13.59 36.59 -33.83
N ARG A 459 -13.48 36.91 -32.54
CA ARG A 459 -12.44 37.81 -32.03
C ARG A 459 -11.04 37.26 -32.28
N ALA A 460 -10.85 35.96 -32.14
CA ALA A 460 -9.58 35.30 -32.46
C ALA A 460 -9.28 35.43 -33.97
N LEU A 461 -10.22 35.13 -34.86
CA LEU A 461 -10.05 35.26 -36.31
C LEU A 461 -9.75 36.71 -36.74
N VAL A 462 -10.41 37.71 -36.16
CA VAL A 462 -10.06 39.11 -36.43
C VAL A 462 -8.62 39.41 -35.99
N LYS A 463 -8.16 38.86 -34.86
CA LYS A 463 -6.77 39.04 -34.41
C LYS A 463 -5.77 38.29 -35.31
N VAL A 464 -6.12 37.11 -35.82
CA VAL A 464 -5.34 36.40 -36.85
C VAL A 464 -5.23 37.25 -38.12
N ALA A 465 -6.35 37.79 -38.61
CA ALA A 465 -6.37 38.68 -39.77
C ALA A 465 -5.49 39.92 -39.53
N GLU A 466 -5.56 40.51 -38.34
CA GLU A 466 -4.73 41.66 -37.95
C GLU A 466 -3.23 41.33 -38.00
N ARG A 467 -2.81 40.20 -37.40
CA ARG A 467 -1.41 39.72 -37.40
C ARG A 467 -0.93 39.30 -38.79
N ALA A 468 -1.82 38.75 -39.63
CA ALA A 468 -1.53 38.38 -41.00
C ALA A 468 -1.35 39.62 -41.89
N LEU A 469 -2.15 40.66 -41.67
CA LEU A 469 -2.04 41.94 -42.36
C LEU A 469 -0.70 42.61 -42.07
N GLU A 470 -0.26 42.61 -40.81
CA GLU A 470 1.05 43.13 -40.40
C GLU A 470 2.23 42.40 -41.07
N ARG A 471 2.03 41.13 -41.46
CA ARG A 471 3.01 40.30 -42.18
C ARG A 471 2.81 40.29 -43.70
N ASN A 472 1.86 41.09 -44.24
CA ASN A 472 1.45 41.09 -45.66
C ASN A 472 1.00 39.71 -46.20
N ALA A 473 0.43 38.86 -45.34
CA ALA A 473 -0.07 37.53 -45.70
C ALA A 473 -1.53 37.58 -46.18
N THR A 474 -1.78 38.12 -47.37
CA THR A 474 -3.13 38.35 -47.92
C THR A 474 -4.03 37.11 -47.92
N SER A 475 -3.50 35.93 -48.24
CA SER A 475 -4.25 34.67 -48.22
C SER A 475 -4.77 34.32 -46.83
N GLU A 476 -3.95 34.52 -45.80
CA GLU A 476 -4.29 34.25 -44.41
C GLU A 476 -5.31 35.27 -43.87
N VAL A 477 -5.17 36.55 -44.25
CA VAL A 477 -6.17 37.59 -43.95
C VAL A 477 -7.52 37.21 -44.54
N LEU A 478 -7.55 36.85 -45.83
CA LEU A 478 -8.77 36.42 -46.49
C LEU A 478 -9.32 35.14 -45.85
N GLY A 479 -8.50 34.14 -45.56
CA GLY A 479 -8.92 32.90 -44.88
C GLY A 479 -9.60 33.18 -43.54
N ALA A 480 -9.02 34.05 -42.72
CA ALA A 480 -9.61 34.46 -41.44
C ALA A 480 -10.95 35.21 -41.62
N LEU A 481 -11.07 36.07 -42.62
CA LEU A 481 -12.32 36.80 -42.90
C LEU A 481 -13.41 35.93 -43.54
N HIS A 482 -13.05 34.91 -44.34
CA HIS A 482 -13.99 33.89 -44.83
C HIS A 482 -14.47 33.01 -43.69
N GLY A 483 -13.55 32.58 -42.81
CA GLY A 483 -13.91 31.82 -41.62
C GLY A 483 -14.83 32.62 -40.70
N LEU A 484 -14.61 33.94 -40.56
CA LEU A 484 -15.48 34.82 -39.81
C LEU A 484 -16.90 34.88 -40.37
N ALA A 485 -17.04 34.88 -41.70
CA ALA A 485 -18.34 34.92 -42.37
C ALA A 485 -19.15 33.62 -42.18
N ALA A 486 -18.49 32.51 -41.83
CA ALA A 486 -19.13 31.25 -41.49
C ALA A 486 -19.59 31.19 -40.03
N LEU A 487 -19.17 32.12 -39.17
CA LEU A 487 -19.58 32.19 -37.77
C LEU A 487 -20.79 33.09 -37.56
N HIS A 488 -21.42 32.93 -36.40
CA HIS A 488 -22.47 33.81 -35.88
C HIS A 488 -21.98 34.64 -34.68
N PRO A 489 -21.05 35.60 -34.85
CA PRO A 489 -20.54 36.35 -33.72
C PRO A 489 -21.42 37.55 -33.36
N LEU A 490 -21.26 38.04 -32.13
CA LEU A 490 -22.04 39.18 -31.66
C LEU A 490 -21.64 40.47 -32.40
N THR A 491 -22.54 41.45 -32.37
CA THR A 491 -22.32 42.84 -32.85
C THR A 491 -21.05 43.49 -32.32
N SER A 492 -20.48 42.96 -31.22
CA SER A 492 -19.21 43.38 -30.63
C SER A 492 -18.02 43.32 -31.62
N VAL A 493 -18.04 42.35 -32.55
CA VAL A 493 -16.98 42.14 -33.55
C VAL A 493 -16.99 43.22 -34.63
N ARG A 494 -18.12 43.90 -34.85
CA ARG A 494 -18.25 44.98 -35.84
C ARG A 494 -17.25 46.13 -35.59
N LYS A 495 -17.01 46.47 -34.31
CA LYS A 495 -16.00 47.49 -33.96
C LYS A 495 -14.58 47.04 -34.30
N LEU A 496 -14.29 45.76 -34.16
CA LEU A 496 -12.98 45.18 -34.48
C LEU A 496 -12.74 45.15 -36.00
N LEU A 497 -13.76 44.80 -36.78
CA LEU A 497 -13.72 44.86 -38.24
C LEU A 497 -13.52 46.29 -38.76
N HIS A 498 -14.23 47.25 -38.17
CA HIS A 498 -14.05 48.66 -38.50
C HIS A 498 -12.62 49.13 -38.23
N HIS A 499 -12.02 48.72 -37.10
CA HIS A 499 -10.64 49.03 -36.79
C HIS A 499 -9.65 48.35 -37.76
N LEU A 500 -9.90 47.08 -38.11
CA LEU A 500 -9.09 46.35 -39.10
C LEU A 500 -9.10 47.04 -40.46
N ARG A 501 -10.24 47.58 -40.90
CA ARG A 501 -10.39 48.33 -42.16
C ARG A 501 -9.51 49.58 -42.22
N GLN A 502 -9.19 50.18 -41.07
CA GLN A 502 -8.38 51.39 -40.96
C GLN A 502 -6.87 51.09 -40.94
N LYS A 503 -6.46 49.81 -40.85
CA LYS A 503 -5.05 49.45 -40.81
C LYS A 503 -4.37 49.62 -42.18
N PRO A 504 -3.06 49.96 -42.21
CA PRO A 504 -2.29 49.96 -43.45
C PRO A 504 -2.18 48.54 -44.02
N GLY A 505 -2.12 48.42 -45.35
CA GLY A 505 -2.01 47.12 -46.04
C GLY A 505 -3.34 46.49 -46.44
N VAL A 506 -4.48 47.10 -46.11
CA VAL A 506 -5.80 46.63 -46.56
C VAL A 506 -5.95 46.88 -48.07
N THR A 507 -5.91 45.80 -48.84
CA THR A 507 -6.15 45.80 -50.28
C THR A 507 -7.65 45.74 -50.59
N GLU A 508 -8.03 46.03 -51.83
CA GLU A 508 -9.44 46.01 -52.28
C GLU A 508 -10.16 44.68 -51.97
N PRO A 509 -9.58 43.49 -52.22
CA PRO A 509 -10.22 42.22 -51.85
C PRO A 509 -10.44 42.06 -50.33
N ILE A 510 -9.52 42.57 -49.50
CA ILE A 510 -9.65 42.53 -48.03
C ILE A 510 -10.76 43.49 -47.59
N ALA A 511 -10.81 44.70 -48.17
CA ALA A 511 -11.84 45.68 -47.87
C ALA A 511 -13.25 45.21 -48.22
N GLU A 512 -13.41 44.54 -49.38
CA GLU A 512 -14.67 43.92 -49.80
C GLU A 512 -15.12 42.85 -48.80
N MET A 513 -14.21 41.98 -48.37
CA MET A 513 -14.52 40.91 -47.44
C MET A 513 -14.86 41.43 -46.03
N ILE A 514 -14.21 42.52 -45.58
CA ILE A 514 -14.59 43.21 -44.35
C ILE A 514 -16.02 43.78 -44.48
N ALA A 515 -16.33 44.43 -45.59
CA ALA A 515 -17.66 45.00 -45.84
C ALA A 515 -18.76 43.92 -45.89
N LEU A 516 -18.48 42.76 -46.49
CA LEU A 516 -19.37 41.60 -46.49
C LEU A 516 -19.67 41.13 -45.06
N ASN A 517 -18.64 40.94 -44.25
CA ASN A 517 -18.80 40.54 -42.84
C ASN A 517 -19.59 41.60 -42.03
N GLU A 518 -19.32 42.89 -42.24
CA GLU A 518 -20.08 43.97 -41.60
C GLU A 518 -21.58 43.95 -41.98
N GLU A 519 -21.91 43.58 -43.21
CA GLU A 519 -23.30 43.46 -43.69
C GLU A 519 -23.99 42.21 -43.15
N LEU A 520 -23.30 41.06 -43.12
CA LEU A 520 -23.81 39.83 -42.50
C LEU A 520 -24.18 40.06 -41.02
N LEU A 521 -23.33 40.76 -40.27
CA LEU A 521 -23.57 41.11 -38.87
C LEU A 521 -24.72 42.10 -38.66
N ARG A 522 -25.22 42.80 -39.70
CA ARG A 522 -26.40 43.66 -39.60
C ARG A 522 -27.71 42.90 -39.82
N ARG A 523 -27.67 41.81 -40.58
CA ARG A 523 -28.87 41.07 -41.03
C ARG A 523 -29.34 40.01 -40.03
N ASP A 524 -28.47 39.58 -39.12
CA ASP A 524 -28.70 38.40 -38.30
C ASP A 524 -29.46 38.73 -36.99
N THR A 525 -30.76 38.39 -36.94
CA THR A 525 -31.59 38.53 -35.72
C THR A 525 -32.10 37.19 -35.18
N THR A 526 -31.87 36.06 -35.84
CA THR A 526 -32.55 34.80 -35.48
C THR A 526 -31.77 33.49 -35.68
N HIS A 527 -30.52 33.48 -36.19
CA HIS A 527 -29.80 32.20 -36.35
C HIS A 527 -29.08 31.78 -35.06
N GLU A 528 -29.47 30.62 -34.53
CA GLU A 528 -28.83 29.96 -33.41
C GLU A 528 -27.58 29.23 -33.92
N GLY A 529 -26.40 29.82 -33.71
CA GLY A 529 -25.12 29.26 -34.17
C GLY A 529 -24.94 27.80 -33.77
N ARG A 530 -24.32 27.02 -34.66
CA ARG A 530 -24.14 25.57 -34.53
C ARG A 530 -22.67 25.20 -34.41
N GLU A 531 -22.39 24.07 -33.77
CA GLU A 531 -21.04 23.51 -33.67
C GLU A 531 -20.38 23.32 -35.05
N HIS A 532 -21.15 22.92 -36.06
CA HIS A 532 -20.66 22.71 -37.42
C HIS A 532 -20.03 23.97 -38.03
N ASP A 533 -20.50 25.15 -37.65
CA ASP A 533 -20.04 26.44 -38.17
C ASP A 533 -18.57 26.70 -37.78
N LEU A 534 -18.13 26.18 -36.63
CA LEU A 534 -16.73 26.24 -36.19
C LEU A 534 -15.81 25.41 -37.10
N ALA A 535 -16.25 24.20 -37.46
CA ALA A 535 -15.50 23.32 -38.35
C ALA A 535 -15.41 23.90 -39.77
N VAL A 536 -16.48 24.53 -40.26
CA VAL A 536 -16.49 25.25 -41.54
C VAL A 536 -15.53 26.44 -41.50
N ALA A 537 -15.61 27.26 -40.44
CA ALA A 537 -14.75 28.42 -40.28
C ALA A 537 -13.25 28.05 -40.24
N LEU A 538 -12.89 26.97 -39.55
CA LEU A 538 -11.52 26.44 -39.55
C LEU A 538 -11.08 25.93 -40.92
N SER A 539 -11.96 25.20 -41.62
CA SER A 539 -11.66 24.66 -42.95
C SER A 539 -11.33 25.77 -43.94
N LEU A 540 -12.10 26.87 -43.93
CA LEU A 540 -11.87 28.04 -44.78
C LEU A 540 -10.56 28.77 -44.47
N LEU A 541 -10.17 28.85 -43.20
CA LEU A 541 -8.88 29.40 -42.79
C LEU A 541 -7.71 28.54 -43.34
N LEU A 542 -7.82 27.22 -43.21
CA LEU A 542 -6.79 26.27 -43.63
C LEU A 542 -6.64 26.16 -45.14
N GLU A 543 -7.75 26.12 -45.88
CA GLU A 543 -7.75 26.06 -47.35
C GLU A 543 -6.97 27.23 -47.95
N LYS A 544 -7.16 28.43 -47.40
CA LYS A 544 -6.47 29.63 -47.87
C LYS A 544 -5.01 29.71 -47.43
N ARG A 545 -4.66 29.21 -46.24
CA ARG A 545 -3.24 29.05 -45.82
C ARG A 545 -2.48 28.07 -46.73
N ALA A 546 -3.08 26.91 -47.05
CA ALA A 546 -2.49 25.91 -47.94
C ALA A 546 -2.32 26.44 -49.38
N SER A 547 -3.23 27.30 -49.83
CA SER A 547 -3.17 27.94 -51.15
C SER A 547 -2.04 28.97 -51.31
N SER A 548 -1.37 29.35 -50.22
CA SER A 548 -0.22 30.27 -50.20
C SER A 548 1.15 29.61 -49.98
N ALA A 549 1.21 28.28 -49.80
CA ALA A 549 2.48 27.58 -49.80
C ALA A 549 3.08 27.64 -51.23
N PRO A 550 4.39 27.94 -51.39
CA PRO A 550 5.02 27.89 -52.71
C PRO A 550 4.84 26.49 -53.30
N ALA A 551 4.50 26.43 -54.58
CA ALA A 551 4.23 25.21 -55.33
C ALA A 551 5.47 24.32 -55.45
N VAL A 552 5.89 23.67 -54.37
CA VAL A 552 6.87 22.59 -54.33
C VAL A 552 6.35 21.55 -53.35
N VAL A 553 5.34 20.79 -53.78
CA VAL A 553 4.98 19.39 -53.45
C VAL A 553 3.53 19.24 -53.93
N ARG A 554 3.36 19.15 -55.26
CA ARG A 554 2.14 18.59 -55.89
C ARG A 554 2.56 17.68 -57.05
N VAL A 555 3.45 16.73 -56.78
CA VAL A 555 3.63 15.51 -57.59
C VAL A 555 4.18 14.44 -56.66
N THR A 556 3.29 13.60 -56.12
CA THR A 556 3.49 12.16 -55.84
C THR A 556 2.24 11.68 -55.10
N GLU A 557 1.13 11.58 -55.80
CA GLU A 557 0.04 10.63 -55.49
C GLU A 557 -0.86 10.50 -56.72
N ALA A 558 -0.19 10.12 -57.82
CA ALA A 558 -0.81 9.50 -58.98
C ALA A 558 0.28 8.66 -59.63
N ARG A 559 0.17 7.33 -59.48
CA ARG A 559 1.10 6.24 -59.83
C ARG A 559 2.00 5.77 -58.70
N SER A 560 1.53 4.79 -57.93
CA SER A 560 2.08 3.43 -57.83
C SER A 560 1.09 2.56 -57.07
#